data_AF-A0A438BUC4-F1
#
_entry.id   AF-A0A438BUC4-F1
#
_cell.length_a   1.000
_cell.length_b   1.000
_cell.length_c   1.000
_cell.angle_alpha   90.00
_cell.angle_beta   90.00
_cell.angle_gamma   90.00
#
_symmetry.space_group_name_H-M   'P 1'
#
loop_
_entity.id
_entity.type
_entity.pdbx_description
1 polymer ?
#
loop_
_entity_poly.entity_id
_entity_poly.type
_entity_poly.pdbx_seq_one_letter_code
_entity_poly.pdbx_strand_id
1 'polypeptide(L)'
;MLPGLLGHEDETLFSGGRAMACSLVKKKLKAFNEALDGTYKKQSNWVVAEENLRKRICQLVVDAIVPVYRSYIQKYGHFIEQDGIKNVKIYSEEGLVNMLSSMFQPKKGKCYSTNTRQSIDKMSEIVTSRFPSTTVVA
;
A
#
# COMPACT_ATOMS: atom_id res chain seq x y z
N MET A 1 11.40 -7.90 13.68
CA MET A 1 11.68 -6.97 12.57
C MET A 1 11.86 -7.79 11.29
N LEU A 2 11.09 -7.50 10.23
CA LEU A 2 11.11 -8.25 8.95
C LEU A 2 12.51 -8.42 8.32
N PRO A 3 13.44 -7.44 8.38
CA PRO A 3 14.79 -7.60 7.84
C PRO A 3 15.62 -8.70 8.51
N GLY A 4 15.38 -8.98 9.79
CA GLY A 4 16.12 -10.00 10.55
C GLY A 4 15.80 -11.44 10.14
N LEU A 5 14.74 -11.68 9.35
CA LEU A 5 14.42 -13.02 8.84
C LEU A 5 15.33 -13.45 7.67
N LEU A 6 15.98 -12.47 7.02
CA LEU A 6 16.87 -12.69 5.88
C LEU A 6 18.33 -12.30 6.20
N GLY A 7 18.57 -11.58 7.30
CA GLY A 7 19.86 -11.04 7.68
C GLY A 7 20.63 -11.91 8.69
N HIS A 8 21.78 -12.42 8.23
CA HIS A 8 22.93 -12.87 9.04
C HIS A 8 22.78 -14.16 9.86
N GLU A 9 22.73 -15.30 9.17
CA GLU A 9 23.07 -16.61 9.77
C GLU A 9 23.56 -17.56 8.65
N ASP A 10 24.58 -17.12 7.93
CA ASP A 10 25.19 -17.82 6.80
C ASP A 10 26.14 -18.96 7.20
N GLU A 11 26.72 -18.94 8.40
CA GLU A 11 27.73 -19.91 8.80
C GLU A 11 27.19 -21.32 9.08
N THR A 12 25.91 -21.48 9.42
CA THR A 12 25.32 -22.80 9.76
C THR A 12 24.56 -23.45 8.59
N LEU A 13 24.30 -22.72 7.51
CA LEU A 13 23.45 -23.15 6.38
C LEU A 13 24.06 -24.31 5.56
N PHE A 14 25.38 -24.48 5.58
CA PHE A 14 26.08 -25.39 4.67
C PHE A 14 26.72 -26.61 5.34
N SER A 15 26.66 -26.74 6.67
CA SER A 15 27.21 -27.91 7.37
C SER A 15 26.47 -29.22 7.02
N GLY A 16 25.21 -29.14 6.57
CA GLY A 16 24.36 -30.28 6.20
C GLY A 16 24.30 -30.65 4.71
N GLY A 17 25.12 -30.04 3.86
CA GLY A 17 25.10 -30.29 2.40
C GLY A 17 23.97 -29.57 1.64
N ARG A 18 24.04 -29.63 0.30
CA ARG A 18 23.23 -28.78 -0.60
C ARG A 18 21.72 -28.90 -0.42
N ALA A 19 21.19 -30.11 -0.21
CA ALA A 19 19.74 -30.32 -0.04
C ALA A 19 19.19 -29.66 1.24
N MET A 20 19.94 -29.74 2.35
CA MET A 20 19.58 -29.06 3.58
C MET A 20 19.64 -27.54 3.42
N ALA A 21 20.68 -27.02 2.75
CA ALA A 21 20.80 -25.59 2.45
C ALA A 21 19.60 -25.08 1.62
N CYS A 22 19.20 -25.79 0.55
CA CYS A 22 18.00 -25.46 -0.23
C CYS A 22 16.74 -25.42 0.63
N SER A 23 16.54 -26.43 1.48
CA SER A 23 15.36 -26.52 2.33
C SER A 23 15.27 -25.36 3.34
N LEU A 24 16.40 -24.94 3.91
CA LEU A 24 16.46 -23.87 4.90
C LEU A 24 16.28 -22.49 4.24
N VAL A 25 16.88 -22.27 3.07
CA VAL A 25 16.65 -21.07 2.25
C VAL A 25 15.16 -20.91 1.93
N LYS A 26 14.50 -22.00 1.49
CA LYS A 26 13.07 -21.99 1.18
C LYS A 26 12.23 -21.71 2.43
N LYS A 27 12.56 -22.32 3.57
CA LYS A 27 11.86 -22.12 4.84
C LYS A 27 11.95 -20.65 5.32
N LYS A 28 13.14 -20.05 5.23
CA LYS A 28 13.36 -18.64 5.57
C LYS A 28 12.57 -17.70 4.65
N LEU A 29 12.61 -17.93 3.34
CA LEU A 29 11.85 -17.14 2.37
C LEU A 29 10.34 -17.25 2.61
N LYS A 30 9.84 -18.45 2.89
CA LYS A 30 8.43 -18.67 3.24
C LYS A 30 8.03 -17.91 4.51
N ALA A 31 8.82 -18.02 5.58
CA ALA A 31 8.54 -17.32 6.84
C ALA A 31 8.57 -15.79 6.65
N PHE A 32 9.50 -15.28 5.84
CA PHE A 32 9.54 -13.87 5.47
C PHE A 32 8.25 -13.43 4.74
N ASN A 33 7.82 -14.20 3.73
CA ASN A 33 6.60 -13.89 2.98
C ASN A 33 5.36 -13.90 3.87
N GLU A 34 5.21 -14.90 4.75
CA GLU A 34 4.08 -14.98 5.69
C GLU A 34 4.07 -13.80 6.66
N ALA A 35 5.24 -13.40 7.18
CA ALA A 35 5.36 -12.25 8.06
C ALA A 35 5.06 -10.92 7.32
N LEU A 36 5.51 -10.80 6.08
CA LEU A 36 5.25 -9.65 5.22
C LEU A 36 3.75 -9.52 4.92
N ASP A 37 3.11 -10.60 4.47
CA ASP A 37 1.68 -10.64 4.15
C ASP A 37 0.83 -10.37 5.40
N GLY A 38 1.20 -10.94 6.55
CA GLY A 38 0.54 -10.69 7.82
C GLY A 38 0.66 -9.24 8.28
N THR A 39 1.82 -8.62 8.08
CA THR A 39 2.05 -7.20 8.38
C THR A 39 1.24 -6.32 7.44
N TYR A 40 1.28 -6.62 6.14
CA TYR A 40 0.52 -5.92 5.10
C TYR A 40 -0.98 -5.94 5.41
N LYS A 41 -1.56 -7.10 5.72
CA LYS A 41 -2.98 -7.25 6.05
C LYS A 41 -3.42 -6.45 7.29
N LYS A 42 -2.54 -6.31 8.29
CA LYS A 42 -2.82 -5.52 9.50
C LYS A 42 -2.73 -4.02 9.21
N GLN A 43 -1.65 -3.60 8.56
CA GLN A 43 -1.34 -2.19 8.32
C GLN A 43 -2.09 -1.60 7.11
N SER A 44 -2.64 -2.41 6.21
CA SER A 44 -3.48 -1.96 5.10
C SER A 44 -4.82 -1.34 5.55
N ASN A 45 -5.22 -1.56 6.80
CA ASN A 45 -6.38 -0.89 7.38
C ASN A 45 -6.04 0.46 8.01
N TRP A 46 -4.76 0.78 8.18
CA TRP A 46 -4.34 2.07 8.69
C TRP A 46 -4.44 3.09 7.56
N VAL A 47 -4.83 4.32 7.90
CA VAL A 47 -4.95 5.40 6.93
C VAL A 47 -4.07 6.55 7.40
N VAL A 48 -3.17 6.98 6.53
CA VAL A 48 -2.41 8.22 6.73
C VAL A 48 -3.01 9.27 5.79
N ALA A 49 -3.64 10.29 6.38
CA ALA A 49 -4.35 11.35 5.66
C ALA A 49 -3.40 12.23 4.83
N GLU A 50 -2.28 12.60 5.42
CA GLU A 50 -1.23 13.41 4.78
C GLU A 50 -0.49 12.59 3.71
N GLU A 51 -0.67 12.98 2.44
CA GLU A 51 -0.09 12.27 1.30
C GLU A 51 1.45 12.27 1.32
N ASN A 52 2.05 13.40 1.65
CA ASN A 52 3.52 13.54 1.67
C ASN A 52 4.13 12.70 2.79
N LEU A 53 3.49 12.67 3.96
CA LEU A 53 3.91 11.83 5.08
C LEU A 53 3.76 10.34 4.71
N ARG A 54 2.63 9.95 4.12
CA ARG A 54 2.39 8.59 3.64
C ARG A 54 3.48 8.15 2.67
N LYS A 55 3.78 8.96 1.65
CA LYS A 55 4.81 8.66 0.64
C LYS A 55 6.17 8.44 1.30
N ARG A 56 6.57 9.31 2.24
CA ARG A 56 7.84 9.15 2.98
C ARG A 56 7.88 7.86 3.79
N ILE A 57 6.80 7.51 4.50
CA ILE A 57 6.73 6.26 5.26
C ILE A 57 6.84 5.05 4.31
N CYS A 58 6.08 5.04 3.22
CA CYS A 58 6.16 3.96 2.23
C CYS A 58 7.56 3.83 1.64
N GLN A 59 8.23 4.94 1.31
CA GLN A 59 9.60 4.94 0.83
C GLN A 59 10.57 4.32 1.85
N LEU A 60 10.50 4.73 3.12
CA LEU A 60 11.35 4.15 4.18
C LEU A 60 11.13 2.64 4.34
N VAL A 61 9.90 2.16 4.19
CA VAL A 61 9.60 0.73 4.24
C VAL A 61 10.16 0.00 3.02
N VAL A 62 10.03 0.58 1.82
CA VAL A 62 10.60 0.03 0.59
C VAL A 62 12.12 -0.05 0.70
N ASP A 63 12.78 1.02 1.13
CA ASP A 63 14.24 1.10 1.28
C ASP A 63 14.76 0.12 2.35
N ALA A 64 13.96 -0.20 3.36
CA ALA A 64 14.33 -1.17 4.39
C ALA A 64 14.17 -2.64 3.93
N ILE A 65 13.19 -2.93 3.07
CA ILE A 65 12.80 -4.31 2.74
C ILE A 65 13.36 -4.77 1.39
N VAL A 66 13.28 -3.92 0.36
CA VAL A 66 13.63 -4.29 -1.03
C VAL A 66 15.11 -4.65 -1.17
N PRO A 67 16.09 -3.90 -0.62
CA PRO A 67 17.50 -4.25 -0.75
C PRO A 67 17.83 -5.62 -0.13
N VAL A 68 17.21 -5.93 1.00
CA VAL A 68 17.41 -7.20 1.72
C VAL A 68 16.80 -8.36 0.93
N TYR A 69 15.57 -8.21 0.44
CA TYR A 69 14.90 -9.21 -0.38
C TYR A 69 15.66 -9.47 -1.69
N ARG A 70 16.10 -8.39 -2.38
CA ARG A 70 16.88 -8.47 -3.61
C ARG A 70 18.19 -9.23 -3.41
N SER A 71 18.94 -8.88 -2.36
CA SER A 71 20.19 -9.56 -2.03
C SER A 71 19.96 -11.05 -1.76
N TYR A 72 18.89 -11.40 -1.04
CA TYR A 72 18.54 -12.78 -0.75
C TYR A 72 18.19 -13.60 -1.99
N ILE A 73 17.32 -13.07 -2.87
CA ILE A 73 16.95 -13.76 -4.11
C ILE A 73 18.15 -13.89 -5.05
N GLN A 74 19.01 -12.87 -5.15
CA GLN A 74 20.21 -12.96 -5.96
C GLN A 74 21.19 -14.01 -5.43
N LYS A 75 21.36 -14.07 -4.10
CA LYS A 75 22.29 -15.00 -3.44
C LYS A 75 21.84 -16.45 -3.53
N TYR A 76 20.54 -16.71 -3.36
CA TYR A 76 20.02 -18.09 -3.29
C TYR A 76 19.07 -18.48 -4.43
N GLY A 77 18.91 -17.65 -5.46
CA GLY A 77 18.00 -17.90 -6.59
C GLY A 77 18.20 -19.26 -7.23
N HIS A 78 19.46 -19.66 -7.42
CA HIS A 78 19.83 -20.98 -7.96
C HIS A 78 19.37 -22.15 -7.08
N PHE A 79 19.33 -22.00 -5.76
CA PHE A 79 18.80 -23.03 -4.83
C PHE A 79 17.27 -23.09 -4.84
N ILE A 80 16.60 -21.98 -5.18
CA ILE A 80 15.14 -21.90 -5.24
C ILE A 80 14.61 -22.52 -6.55
N GLU A 81 15.33 -22.35 -7.65
CA GLU A 81 14.97 -22.87 -8.98
C GLU A 81 15.20 -24.39 -9.13
N GLN A 82 16.25 -24.93 -8.50
CA GLN A 82 16.70 -26.32 -8.72
C GLN A 82 15.74 -27.41 -8.26
N ASP A 83 14.81 -27.11 -7.36
CA ASP A 83 14.07 -28.12 -6.60
C ASP A 83 12.55 -27.89 -6.71
N GLY A 84 12.09 -27.74 -7.96
CA GLY A 84 10.68 -27.87 -8.34
C GLY A 84 9.73 -26.87 -7.70
N ILE A 85 9.79 -25.63 -8.18
CA ILE A 85 8.80 -24.53 -8.24
C ILE A 85 7.34 -24.79 -7.76
N LYS A 86 7.08 -25.28 -6.54
CA LYS A 86 5.66 -25.43 -6.09
C LYS A 86 5.32 -24.82 -4.75
N ASN A 87 6.31 -24.51 -3.90
CA ASN A 87 5.99 -24.31 -2.48
C ASN A 87 6.31 -22.92 -1.90
N VAL A 88 6.99 -22.03 -2.65
CA VAL A 88 7.37 -20.70 -2.15
C VAL A 88 7.12 -19.62 -3.19
N LYS A 89 6.41 -18.57 -2.78
CA LYS A 89 6.10 -17.39 -3.61
C LYS A 89 7.34 -16.52 -3.77
N ILE A 90 7.68 -16.16 -5.01
CA ILE A 90 8.73 -15.18 -5.30
C ILE A 90 8.03 -13.93 -5.81
N TYR A 91 8.17 -12.83 -5.08
CA TYR A 91 7.75 -11.52 -5.53
C TYR A 91 8.75 -10.96 -6.55
N SER A 92 8.23 -10.40 -7.64
CA SER A 92 9.03 -9.48 -8.47
C SER A 92 9.37 -8.24 -7.66
N GLU A 93 10.53 -7.64 -7.91
CA GLU A 93 10.97 -6.40 -7.25
C GLU A 93 9.92 -5.30 -7.41
N GLU A 94 9.42 -5.10 -8.62
CA GLU A 94 8.36 -4.14 -8.91
C GLU A 94 7.05 -4.49 -8.17
N GLY A 95 6.69 -5.78 -8.12
CA GLY A 95 5.49 -6.24 -7.40
C GLY A 95 5.58 -5.97 -5.90
N LEU A 96 6.76 -6.17 -5.31
CA LEU A 96 7.03 -5.89 -3.90
C LEU A 96 6.97 -4.39 -3.61
N VAL A 97 7.62 -3.57 -4.44
CA VAL A 97 7.58 -2.10 -4.34
C VAL A 97 6.14 -1.58 -4.43
N ASN A 98 5.37 -2.07 -5.40
CA ASN A 98 3.98 -1.65 -5.60
C ASN A 98 3.10 -2.07 -4.42
N MET A 99 3.30 -3.27 -3.88
CA MET A 99 2.58 -3.72 -2.68
C MET A 99 2.86 -2.82 -1.48
N LEU A 100 4.14 -2.56 -1.17
CA LEU A 100 4.55 -1.71 -0.04
C LEU A 100 4.10 -0.26 -0.23
N SER A 101 4.17 0.27 -1.46
CA SER A 101 3.74 1.63 -1.79
C SER A 101 2.22 1.84 -1.69
N SER A 102 1.46 0.75 -1.77
CA SER A 102 -0.01 0.78 -1.65
C SER A 102 -0.51 0.76 -0.20
N MET A 103 0.40 0.71 0.77
CA MET A 103 0.05 0.76 2.19
C MET A 103 -0.48 2.14 2.60
N PHE A 104 -1.26 2.17 3.68
CA PHE A 104 -1.76 3.41 4.30
C PHE A 104 -2.68 4.27 3.44
N GLN A 105 -3.20 3.73 2.32
CA GLN A 105 -4.13 4.46 1.46
C GLN A 105 -5.51 4.57 2.11
N PRO A 106 -6.17 5.74 2.03
CA PRO A 106 -7.56 5.86 2.39
C PRO A 106 -8.38 4.87 1.57
N LYS A 107 -9.23 4.06 2.23
CA LYS A 107 -10.24 3.30 1.51
C LYS A 107 -11.09 4.33 0.78
N LYS A 108 -11.07 4.33 -0.56
CA LYS A 108 -12.00 5.11 -1.37
C LYS A 108 -13.40 4.60 -1.02
N GLY A 109 -14.02 5.18 -0.01
CA GLY A 109 -15.43 5.01 0.23
C GLY A 109 -16.13 5.37 -1.08
N LYS A 110 -17.07 4.54 -1.51
CA LYS A 110 -18.12 5.01 -2.42
C LYS A 110 -18.58 6.34 -1.81
N CYS A 111 -18.32 7.46 -2.48
CA CYS A 111 -19.01 8.68 -2.12
C CYS A 111 -20.50 8.37 -2.26
N TYR A 112 -21.17 8.12 -1.14
CA TYR A 112 -22.58 8.39 -1.09
C TYR A 112 -22.66 9.90 -1.26
N SER A 113 -22.96 10.32 -2.49
CA SER A 113 -23.38 11.69 -2.75
C SER A 113 -24.57 11.94 -1.83
N THR A 114 -24.35 12.60 -0.69
CA THR A 114 -25.44 13.14 0.11
C THR A 114 -26.01 14.28 -0.70
N ASN A 115 -27.03 13.92 -1.47
CA ASN A 115 -28.01 14.78 -2.11
C ASN A 115 -28.22 16.06 -1.29
N THR A 116 -27.61 17.17 -1.73
CA THR A 116 -27.93 18.50 -1.20
C THR A 116 -28.95 19.11 -2.14
N ARG A 117 -30.11 19.33 -1.56
CA ARG A 117 -31.40 19.64 -2.14
C ARG A 117 -31.45 20.98 -2.88
N GLN A 118 -32.47 21.02 -3.74
CA GLN A 118 -33.33 22.15 -4.13
C GLN A 118 -32.95 22.94 -5.39
N SER A 119 -33.84 22.73 -6.36
CA SER A 119 -34.00 23.36 -7.65
C SER A 119 -33.92 24.88 -7.59
N ILE A 120 -33.12 25.45 -8.49
CA ILE A 120 -33.16 26.87 -8.84
C ILE A 120 -34.29 27.03 -9.86
N ASP A 121 -35.53 27.17 -9.37
CA ASP A 121 -36.61 27.72 -10.19
C ASP A 121 -36.49 29.24 -10.15
N LYS A 122 -35.76 29.79 -11.13
CA LYS A 122 -35.70 31.22 -11.38
C LYS A 122 -36.67 31.53 -12.52
N MET A 123 -37.96 31.56 -12.19
CA MET A 123 -38.99 32.03 -13.12
C MET A 123 -38.78 33.52 -13.39
N SER A 124 -38.62 33.85 -14.67
CA SER A 124 -38.70 35.21 -15.19
C SER A 124 -40.18 35.59 -15.33
N GLU A 125 -40.64 36.64 -14.65
CA GLU A 125 -41.87 37.31 -15.09
C GLU A 125 -41.84 38.81 -14.80
N ILE A 126 -42.04 39.52 -15.90
CA ILE A 126 -42.20 40.95 -16.08
C ILE A 126 -43.62 41.32 -15.62
N VAL A 127 -43.82 42.36 -14.83
CA VAL A 127 -44.96 43.28 -15.00
C VAL A 127 -44.73 44.61 -14.29
N THR A 128 -44.90 45.65 -15.08
CA THR A 128 -44.89 47.08 -14.84
C THR A 128 -46.07 47.53 -13.95
N SER A 129 -45.83 48.40 -12.96
CA SER A 129 -46.67 49.57 -12.60
C SER A 129 -46.11 50.22 -11.31
N ARG A 130 -45.46 51.38 -11.39
CA ARG A 130 -46.00 52.74 -11.26
C ARG A 130 -46.72 52.99 -9.92
N PHE A 131 -45.97 53.46 -8.93
CA PHE A 131 -46.50 54.10 -7.72
C PHE A 131 -46.35 55.63 -7.83
N PRO A 132 -47.41 56.42 -7.54
CA PRO A 132 -47.35 57.87 -7.56
C PRO A 132 -46.67 58.43 -6.30
N SER A 133 -45.78 59.41 -6.51
CA SER A 133 -45.20 60.25 -5.47
C SER A 133 -46.28 60.99 -4.69
N THR A 134 -46.17 61.06 -3.37
CA THR A 134 -46.91 62.03 -2.55
C THR A 134 -45.95 62.77 -1.63
N THR A 135 -45.95 64.09 -1.84
CA THR A 135 -45.29 65.15 -1.08
C THR A 135 -45.81 65.21 0.35
N VAL A 136 -44.94 65.41 1.33
CA VAL A 136 -45.31 65.80 2.70
C VAL A 136 -44.91 67.27 2.90
N VAL A 137 -45.89 68.10 3.26
CA VAL A 137 -45.70 69.47 3.75
C VAL A 137 -46.10 69.47 5.22
N ALA A 138 -45.21 69.92 6.10
CA ALA A 138 -45.49 70.51 7.40
C ALA A 138 -44.27 71.31 7.85
#